data_AF-A0A6S9YHN1-F1
#
_entry.id   AF-A0A6S9YHN1-F1
#
_cell.length_a   1.000
_cell.length_b   1.000
_cell.length_c   1.000
_cell.angle_alpha   90.00
_cell.angle_beta   90.00
_cell.angle_gamma   90.00
#
_symmetry.space_group_name_H-M   'P 1'
#
loop_
_entity.id
_entity.type
_entity.pdbx_description
1 polymer ?
#
loop_
_entity_poly.entity_id
_entity_poly.type
_entity_poly.pdbx_seq_one_letter_code
_entity_poly.pdbx_strand_id
1 'polypeptide(L)'
;MATYVASFHSVSAGLPLAIAIAIHNIPEGLAVAMPIYHATGSRSRAVLLGTLSGLSEPFGALLASIVANEASSKAAFGGMFGLTAGMMTYVCISELLPTAFNESGVGRGLIVGSFFCGCAVMALSLVAEKVATAS
;
A
#
# COMPACT_ATOMS: atom_id res chain seq x y z
N MET A 1 5.93 7.66 -1.13
CA MET A 1 6.35 8.10 -2.49
C MET A 1 5.19 8.74 -3.25
N ALA A 2 4.06 8.05 -3.42
CA ALA A 2 2.87 8.59 -4.08
C ALA A 2 2.34 9.90 -3.47
N THR A 3 2.34 10.03 -2.15
CA THR A 3 2.02 11.27 -1.41
C THR A 3 2.87 12.47 -1.81
N TYR A 4 4.17 12.25 -1.99
CA TYR A 4 5.10 13.31 -2.36
C TYR A 4 4.86 13.76 -3.81
N VAL A 5 4.67 12.80 -4.73
CA VAL A 5 4.35 13.10 -6.14
C VAL A 5 3.01 13.83 -6.28
N ALA A 6 1.99 13.46 -5.51
CA ALA A 6 0.70 14.16 -5.53
C ALA A 6 0.79 15.57 -4.92
N SER A 7 1.58 15.74 -3.86
CA SER A 7 1.78 17.04 -3.21
C SER A 7 2.49 18.06 -4.09
N PHE A 8 3.30 17.62 -5.06
CA PHE A 8 3.88 18.51 -6.08
C PHE A 8 2.86 19.15 -7.01
N HIS A 9 1.76 18.44 -7.32
CA HIS A 9 0.72 18.97 -8.21
C HIS A 9 -0.24 19.90 -7.46
N SER A 10 -0.62 19.55 -6.23
CA SER A 10 -1.28 20.47 -5.29
C SER A 10 -1.34 19.86 -3.88
N VAL A 11 -1.21 20.70 -2.85
CA VAL A 11 -1.43 20.30 -1.45
C VAL A 11 -2.86 19.76 -1.24
N SER A 12 -3.83 20.28 -2.00
CA SER A 12 -5.24 19.86 -1.94
C SER A 12 -5.47 18.42 -2.45
N ALA A 13 -4.60 17.91 -3.33
CA ALA A 13 -4.60 16.51 -3.76
C ALA A 13 -3.69 15.62 -2.90
N GLY A 14 -2.60 16.19 -2.37
CA GLY A 14 -1.62 15.46 -1.56
C GLY A 14 -2.13 15.02 -0.18
N LEU A 15 -2.88 15.87 0.52
CA LEU A 15 -3.37 15.57 1.87
C LEU A 15 -4.41 14.43 1.90
N PRO A 16 -5.45 14.41 1.03
CA PRO A 16 -6.37 13.28 0.95
C PRO A 16 -5.65 11.96 0.64
N LEU A 17 -4.69 11.98 -0.28
CA LEU A 17 -3.90 10.79 -0.63
C LEU A 17 -3.02 10.32 0.53
N ALA A 18 -2.46 11.25 1.31
CA ALA A 18 -1.70 10.92 2.52
C ALA A 18 -2.54 10.22 3.58
N ILE A 19 -3.76 10.70 3.79
CA ILE A 19 -4.70 10.08 4.72
C ILE A 19 -5.13 8.70 4.21
N ALA A 20 -5.42 8.58 2.91
CA ALA A 20 -5.80 7.30 2.30
C ALA A 20 -4.69 6.24 2.46
N ILE A 21 -3.43 6.62 2.22
CA ILE A 21 -2.27 5.74 2.42
C ILE A 21 -2.11 5.40 3.90
N ALA A 22 -2.21 6.38 4.81
CA ALA A 22 -2.11 6.11 6.25
C ALA A 22 -3.15 5.09 6.74
N ILE A 23 -4.37 5.14 6.22
CA ILE A 23 -5.43 4.16 6.53
C ILE A 23 -5.10 2.78 5.93
N HIS A 24 -4.56 2.71 4.71
CA HIS A 24 -4.14 1.46 4.06
C HIS A 24 -3.03 0.73 4.84
N ASN A 25 -2.14 1.50 5.47
CA ASN A 25 -0.97 0.96 6.15
C ASN A 25 -1.32 0.24 7.45
N ILE A 26 -2.52 0.45 8.00
CA ILE A 26 -2.99 -0.26 9.20
C ILE A 26 -3.23 -1.76 8.87
N PRO A 27 -4.07 -2.12 7.88
CA PRO A 27 -4.18 -3.49 7.38
C PRO A 27 -2.84 -4.11 6.98
N GLU A 28 -1.98 -3.36 6.27
CA GLU A 28 -0.69 -3.87 5.81
C GLU A 28 0.24 -4.19 6.99
N GLY A 29 0.33 -3.28 7.98
CA GLY A 29 1.12 -3.50 9.20
C GLY A 29 0.65 -4.71 9.99
N LEU A 30 -0.66 -4.95 10.05
CA LEU A 30 -1.24 -6.17 10.63
C LEU A 30 -0.87 -7.43 9.83
N ALA A 31 -0.93 -7.36 8.50
CA ALA A 31 -0.56 -8.47 7.62
C ALA A 31 0.92 -8.86 7.76
N VAL A 32 1.80 -7.89 8.03
CA VAL A 32 3.23 -8.14 8.30
C VAL A 32 3.48 -8.64 9.74
N ALA A 33 2.76 -8.10 10.72
CA ALA A 33 2.97 -8.44 12.13
C ALA A 33 2.46 -9.85 12.48
N MET A 34 1.38 -10.33 11.85
CA MET A 34 0.76 -11.62 12.17
C MET A 34 1.69 -12.83 11.91
N PRO A 35 2.35 -12.98 10.75
CA PRO A 35 3.32 -14.04 10.52
C PRO A 35 4.49 -14.00 11.50
N ILE A 36 4.98 -12.80 11.84
CA ILE A 36 6.07 -12.62 12.82
C ILE A 36 5.61 -13.07 14.20
N TYR A 37 4.38 -12.77 14.59
CA TYR A 37 3.80 -13.24 15.84
C TYR A 37 3.67 -14.77 15.86
N HIS A 38 3.15 -15.37 14.79
CA HIS A 38 3.06 -16.83 14.66
C HIS A 38 4.43 -17.52 14.70
N ALA A 39 5.47 -16.91 14.12
CA ALA A 39 6.81 -17.46 14.12
C ALA A 39 7.56 -17.26 15.45
N THR A 40 7.32 -16.15 16.17
CA THR A 40 8.14 -15.75 17.34
C THR A 40 7.42 -15.84 18.69
N GLY A 41 6.09 -15.91 18.70
CA GLY A 41 5.24 -15.87 19.90
C GLY A 41 5.25 -14.54 20.67
N SER A 42 6.01 -13.54 20.24
CA SER A 42 6.19 -12.27 20.97
C SER A 42 5.43 -11.12 20.31
N ARG A 43 4.40 -10.62 21.01
CA ARG A 43 3.61 -9.46 20.55
C ARG A 43 4.48 -8.21 20.37
N SER A 44 5.39 -7.96 21.30
CA SER A 44 6.27 -6.79 21.23
C SER A 44 7.22 -6.84 20.03
N ARG A 45 7.74 -8.03 19.68
CA ARG A 45 8.58 -8.19 18.47
C ARG A 45 7.76 -8.02 17.19
N ALA A 46 6.56 -8.59 17.14
CA ALA A 46 5.65 -8.44 16.00
C ALA A 46 5.29 -6.96 15.76
N VAL A 47 4.97 -6.22 16.81
CA VAL A 47 4.68 -4.78 16.71
C VAL A 47 5.93 -3.98 16.33
N LEU A 48 7.08 -4.25 16.93
CA LEU A 48 8.32 -3.52 16.62
C LEU A 48 8.74 -3.72 15.16
N LEU A 49 8.80 -4.97 14.70
CA LEU A 49 9.19 -5.30 13.34
C LEU A 49 8.15 -4.84 12.32
N GLY A 50 6.85 -4.94 12.64
CA GLY A 50 5.78 -4.37 11.82
C GLY A 50 5.89 -2.85 11.69
N THR A 51 6.18 -2.15 12.79
CA THR A 51 6.39 -0.69 12.78
C THR A 51 7.63 -0.31 11.98
N LEU A 52 8.74 -1.05 12.13
CA LEU A 52 9.96 -0.84 11.34
C LEU A 52 9.71 -1.05 9.85
N SER A 53 8.88 -2.03 9.48
CA SER A 53 8.42 -2.21 8.10
C SER A 53 7.62 -1.01 7.60
N GLY A 54 6.67 -0.50 8.41
CA GLY A 54 5.87 0.68 8.06
C GLY A 54 6.69 1.97 7.90
N LEU A 55 7.86 2.09 8.56
CA LEU A 55 8.77 3.22 8.35
C LEU A 55 9.44 3.22 6.96
N SER A 56 9.35 2.13 6.20
CA SER A 56 9.90 2.07 4.84
C SER A 56 9.18 3.02 3.86
N GLU A 57 7.89 3.30 4.07
CA GLU A 57 7.11 4.20 3.21
C GLU A 57 7.43 5.69 3.37
N PRO A 58 7.53 6.27 4.59
CA PRO A 58 8.01 7.64 4.76
C PRO A 58 9.47 7.76 4.32
N PHE A 59 10.29 6.72 4.53
CA PHE A 59 11.65 6.70 4.02
C PHE A 59 11.68 6.72 2.47
N GLY A 60 10.85 5.92 1.82
CA GLY A 60 10.69 5.93 0.36
C GLY A 60 10.12 7.24 -0.18
N ALA A 61 9.25 7.92 0.58
CA ALA A 61 8.80 9.27 0.27
C ALA A 61 9.94 10.29 0.35
N LEU A 62 10.79 10.21 1.37
CA LEU A 62 11.96 11.07 1.53
C LEU A 62 12.99 10.83 0.41
N LEU A 63 13.30 9.58 0.08
CA LEU A 63 14.19 9.27 -1.03
C LEU A 63 13.66 9.82 -2.36
N ALA A 64 12.36 9.66 -2.60
CA ALA A 64 11.73 10.25 -3.77
C ALA A 64 11.80 11.78 -3.77
N SER A 65 11.82 12.44 -2.61
CA SER A 65 12.01 13.89 -2.52
C SER A 65 13.39 14.39 -2.88
N ILE A 66 14.37 13.51 -2.87
CA ILE A 66 15.73 13.84 -3.28
C ILE A 66 15.93 13.53 -4.76
N VAL A 67 15.31 12.45 -5.24
CA VAL A 67 15.49 11.94 -6.62
C VAL A 67 14.52 12.59 -7.62
N ALA A 68 13.31 12.91 -7.20
CA ALA A 68 12.28 13.52 -8.04
C ALA A 68 12.17 15.02 -7.71
N ASN A 69 12.68 15.86 -8.61
CA ASN A 69 12.68 17.32 -8.49
C ASN A 69 11.80 17.93 -9.58
N GLU A 70 11.57 19.25 -9.56
CA GLU A 70 10.76 19.96 -10.59
C GLU A 70 11.25 19.75 -12.03
N ALA A 71 12.53 19.42 -12.21
CA ALA A 71 13.14 19.12 -13.51
C ALA A 71 12.94 17.65 -13.97
N SER A 72 12.33 16.79 -13.16
CA SER A 72 12.13 15.38 -13.49
C SER A 72 11.08 15.21 -14.60
N SER A 73 11.45 14.47 -15.65
CA SER A 73 10.56 14.21 -16.79
C SER A 73 9.32 13.38 -16.40
N LYS A 74 8.20 13.57 -17.11
CA LYS A 74 7.00 12.72 -17.03
C LYS A 74 7.33 11.23 -17.15
N ALA A 75 8.35 10.89 -17.95
CA ALA A 75 8.82 9.51 -18.10
C ALA A 75 9.42 8.94 -16.81
N ALA A 76 10.12 9.76 -16.02
CA ALA A 76 10.69 9.33 -14.74
C ALA A 76 9.58 9.05 -13.72
N PHE A 77 8.58 9.93 -13.62
CA PHE A 77 7.40 9.69 -12.78
C PHE A 77 6.63 8.44 -13.21
N GLY A 78 6.38 8.27 -14.51
CA GLY A 78 5.74 7.07 -15.05
C GLY A 78 6.51 5.78 -14.72
N GLY A 79 7.84 5.81 -14.82
CA GLY A 79 8.71 4.69 -14.45
C GLY A 79 8.64 4.36 -12.96
N MET A 80 8.67 5.37 -12.08
CA MET A 80 8.54 5.18 -10.63
C MET A 80 7.18 4.58 -10.26
N PHE A 81 6.08 5.10 -10.82
CA PHE A 81 4.75 4.54 -10.60
C PHE A 81 4.63 3.10 -11.12
N GLY A 82 5.17 2.81 -12.30
CA GLY A 82 5.17 1.46 -12.88
C GLY A 82 5.96 0.46 -12.02
N LEU A 83 7.13 0.87 -11.52
CA LEU A 83 7.95 0.04 -10.63
C LEU A 83 7.23 -0.25 -9.31
N THR A 84 6.65 0.77 -8.66
CA THR A 84 5.88 0.58 -7.42
C THR A 84 4.66 -0.32 -7.64
N ALA A 85 3.90 -0.09 -8.73
CA ALA A 85 2.74 -0.92 -9.06
C ALA A 85 3.12 -2.40 -9.27
N GLY A 86 4.23 -2.66 -9.97
CA GLY A 86 4.75 -4.01 -10.17
C GLY A 86 5.16 -4.69 -8.87
N MET A 87 5.92 -4.00 -8.01
CA MET A 87 6.34 -4.53 -6.71
C MET A 87 5.15 -4.87 -5.80
N MET A 88 4.20 -3.96 -5.65
CA MET A 88 3.00 -4.19 -4.83
C MET A 88 2.16 -5.34 -5.37
N THR A 89 2.01 -5.45 -6.68
CA THR A 89 1.28 -6.58 -7.31
C THR A 89 1.99 -7.91 -7.04
N TYR A 90 3.32 -7.96 -7.17
CA TYR A 90 4.08 -9.18 -6.88
C TYR A 90 3.93 -9.61 -5.42
N VAL A 91 4.06 -8.68 -4.47
CA VAL A 91 3.87 -8.97 -3.03
C VAL A 91 2.46 -9.51 -2.76
N CYS A 92 1.43 -8.89 -3.34
CA CYS A 92 0.06 -9.36 -3.17
C CYS A 92 -0.17 -10.79 -3.70
N ILE A 93 0.34 -11.08 -4.91
CA ILE A 93 0.08 -12.35 -5.59
C ILE A 93 0.99 -13.49 -5.10
N SER A 94 2.27 -13.19 -4.85
CA SER A 94 3.28 -14.20 -4.52
C SER A 94 3.43 -14.45 -3.02
N GLU A 95 3.07 -13.48 -2.18
CA GLU A 95 3.26 -13.58 -0.71
C GLU A 95 1.92 -13.58 0.04
N LEU A 96 1.13 -12.51 -0.10
CA LEU A 96 -0.08 -12.33 0.72
C LEU A 96 -1.18 -13.35 0.39
N LEU A 97 -1.49 -13.53 -0.90
CA LEU A 97 -2.55 -14.44 -1.32
C LEU A 97 -2.23 -15.92 -1.01
N PRO A 98 -1.01 -16.43 -1.26
CA PRO A 98 -0.62 -17.78 -0.83
C PRO A 98 -0.62 -17.95 0.69
N THR A 99 -0.20 -16.92 1.44
CA THR A 99 -0.28 -16.93 2.91
C THR A 99 -1.73 -17.10 3.38
N ALA A 100 -2.67 -16.36 2.77
CA ALA A 100 -4.10 -16.51 3.07
C ALA A 100 -4.62 -17.92 2.76
N PHE A 101 -4.17 -18.55 1.66
CA PHE A 101 -4.55 -19.93 1.32
C PHE A 101 -3.95 -21.00 2.23
N ASN A 102 -2.84 -20.71 2.90
CA ASN A 102 -2.21 -21.61 3.86
C ASN A 102 -2.80 -21.49 5.28
N GLU A 103 -3.69 -20.53 5.54
CA GLU A 103 -4.31 -20.39 6.84
C GLU A 103 -5.34 -21.49 7.14
N SER A 104 -5.20 -22.08 8.33
CA SER A 104 -5.95 -23.27 8.73
C SER A 104 -7.39 -22.90 9.10
N GLY A 105 -8.38 -23.63 8.55
CA GLY A 105 -9.79 -23.44 8.90
C GLY A 105 -10.53 -22.36 8.10
N VAL A 106 -9.87 -21.73 7.12
CA VAL A 106 -10.51 -20.76 6.22
C VAL A 106 -10.85 -21.42 4.88
N GLY A 107 -12.12 -21.31 4.45
CA GLY A 107 -12.54 -21.85 3.16
C GLY A 107 -12.00 -21.04 1.98
N ARG A 108 -11.48 -21.71 0.94
CA ARG A 108 -10.93 -21.05 -0.27
C ARG A 108 -11.89 -20.05 -0.92
N GLY A 109 -13.19 -20.34 -0.91
CA GLY A 109 -14.22 -19.44 -1.44
C GLY A 109 -14.30 -18.11 -0.68
N LEU A 110 -14.08 -18.11 0.64
CA LEU A 110 -14.06 -16.89 1.44
C LEU A 110 -12.82 -16.04 1.11
N ILE A 111 -11.65 -16.66 0.95
CA ILE A 111 -10.41 -15.97 0.59
C ILE A 111 -10.55 -15.28 -0.78
N VAL A 112 -11.00 -16.03 -1.78
CA VAL A 112 -11.22 -15.50 -3.13
C VAL A 112 -12.30 -14.43 -3.14
N GLY A 113 -13.41 -14.64 -2.41
CA GLY A 113 -14.47 -13.65 -2.26
C GLY A 113 -13.97 -12.35 -1.60
N SER A 114 -13.15 -12.46 -0.56
CA SER A 114 -12.53 -11.32 0.14
C SER A 114 -11.57 -10.54 -0.76
N PHE A 115 -10.78 -11.25 -1.57
CA PHE A 115 -9.87 -10.65 -2.55
C PHE A 115 -10.64 -9.80 -3.57
N PHE A 116 -11.67 -10.36 -4.22
CA PHE A 116 -12.47 -9.62 -5.20
C PHE A 116 -13.31 -8.51 -4.57
N CYS A 117 -13.79 -8.70 -3.33
CA CYS A 117 -14.45 -7.65 -2.57
C CYS A 117 -13.50 -6.45 -2.34
N GLY A 118 -12.26 -6.72 -1.92
CA GLY A 118 -11.22 -5.69 -1.78
C GLY A 118 -10.92 -4.98 -3.10
N CYS A 119 -10.78 -5.72 -4.20
CA CYS A 119 -10.63 -5.12 -5.53
C CYS A 119 -11.82 -4.22 -5.91
N ALA A 120 -13.06 -4.65 -5.61
CA ALA A 120 -14.26 -3.87 -5.89
C ALA A 120 -14.32 -2.57 -5.07
N VAL A 121 -14.00 -2.64 -3.77
CA VAL A 121 -13.94 -1.44 -2.91
C VAL A 121 -12.93 -0.43 -3.44
N MET A 122 -11.74 -0.88 -3.83
CA MET A 122 -10.71 -0.01 -4.42
C MET A 122 -11.12 0.54 -5.79
N ALA A 123 -11.79 -0.26 -6.62
CA ALA A 123 -12.29 0.22 -7.91
C ALA A 123 -13.38 1.30 -7.73
N LEU A 124 -14.29 1.11 -6.77
CA LEU A 124 -15.35 2.06 -6.46
C LEU A 124 -14.80 3.37 -5.87
N SER A 125 -13.76 3.31 -5.03
CA SER A 125 -13.15 4.52 -4.48
C SER A 125 -12.52 5.39 -5.58
N LEU A 126 -11.85 4.78 -6.56
CA LEU A 126 -11.28 5.49 -7.72
C LEU A 126 -12.35 6.14 -8.59
N VAL A 127 -13.50 5.48 -8.76
CA VAL A 127 -14.65 6.06 -9.47
C VAL A 127 -15.20 7.26 -8.71
N ALA A 128 -15.38 7.13 -7.39
CA ALA A 128 -15.84 8.22 -6.53
C ALA A 128 -14.90 9.44 -6.57
N GLU A 129 -13.58 9.21 -6.53
CA GLU A 129 -12.58 10.27 -6.64
C GLU A 129 -12.62 11.00 -7.99
N LYS A 130 -12.76 10.25 -9.10
CA LYS A 130 -12.94 10.84 -10.43
C LYS A 130 -14.20 11.69 -10.54
N VAL A 131 -15.29 11.26 -9.92
CA VAL A 131 -16.54 12.04 -9.91
C VAL A 131 -16.38 13.31 -9.07
N ALA A 132 -15.72 13.23 -7.90
CA ALA A 132 -15.50 14.37 -7.01
C ALA A 132 -14.51 15.41 -7.57
N THR A 133 -13.58 15.00 -8.42
CA THR A 133 -12.60 15.90 -9.06
C THR A 133 -13.07 16.47 -10.41
N ALA A 134 -14.18 15.96 -10.95
CA ALA A 134 -14.81 16.45 -12.17
C ALA A 134 -15.88 17.56 -11.93
N SER A 135 -16.20 17.84 -10.66
CA SER A 135 -17.14 18.89 -10.21
C SER A 135 -16.40 20.11 -9.67
#